data_AF-T2JXL2-F1
#
_entry.id   AF-T2JXL2-F1
#
_cell.length_a   1.000
_cell.length_b   1.000
_cell.length_c   1.000
_cell.angle_alpha   90.00
_cell.angle_beta   90.00
_cell.angle_gamma   90.00
#
_symmetry.space_group_name_H-M   'P 1'
#
loop_
_entity.id
_entity.type
_entity.pdbx_description
1 polymer ?
#
loop_
_entity_poly.entity_id
_entity_poly.type
_entity_poly.pdbx_seq_one_letter_code
_entity_poly.pdbx_strand_id
1 'polypeptide(L)' 'MYLWVPCPTNTNSTDFALDVLEKTGIVFTPGNAFGEGGEGYVRISLIADCDLLGEALNRLKQAGIYYK' A
#
# COMPACT_ATOMS: atom_id res chain seq x y z
N MET A 1 -12.66 6.48 -4.49
CA MET A 1 -11.46 7.26 -4.87
C MET A 1 -10.23 6.39 -4.65
N TYR A 2 -9.19 6.54 -5.46
CA TYR A 2 -7.94 5.76 -5.34
C TYR A 2 -6.75 6.69 -5.29
N LEU A 3 -5.72 6.28 -4.56
CA LEU A 3 -4.41 6.93 -4.52
C LEU A 3 -3.36 5.99 -5.10
N TRP A 4 -2.43 6.55 -5.88
CA TRP A 4 -1.23 5.86 -6.32
C TRP A 4 -0.06 6.33 -5.44
N VAL A 5 0.60 5.38 -4.78
CA VAL A 5 1.69 5.67 -3.84
C VAL A 5 2.95 4.95 -4.33
N PRO A 6 4.09 5.64 -4.45
CA PRO A 6 5.34 5.00 -4.82
C PRO A 6 5.78 4.01 -3.74
N CYS A 7 6.34 2.88 -4.18
CA CYS A 7 6.96 1.91 -3.29
C CYS A 7 8.27 2.47 -2.72
N PRO A 8 8.74 1.96 -1.58
CA PRO A 8 10.08 2.26 -1.07
C PRO A 8 11.17 1.95 -2.12
N THR A 9 12.29 2.65 -2.03
CA THR A 9 13.43 2.46 -2.94
C THR A 9 13.90 1.01 -2.94
N ASN A 10 14.14 0.46 -4.13
CA ASN A 10 14.58 -0.93 -4.37
C ASN A 10 13.55 -2.03 -4.01
N THR A 11 12.25 -1.72 -3.92
CA THR A 11 11.21 -2.74 -3.78
C THR A 11 10.24 -2.66 -4.97
N ASN A 12 9.94 -3.81 -5.58
CA ASN A 12 8.92 -3.86 -6.64
C ASN A 12 7.51 -3.81 -6.02
N SER A 13 6.53 -3.50 -6.86
CA SER A 13 5.14 -3.28 -6.42
C SER A 13 4.48 -4.50 -5.79
N THR A 14 4.79 -5.70 -6.27
CA THR A 14 4.26 -6.96 -5.71
C THR A 14 4.82 -7.24 -4.32
N ASP A 15 6.15 -7.19 -4.18
CA ASP A 15 6.84 -7.49 -2.93
C ASP A 15 6.44 -6.51 -1.83
N PHE A 16 6.29 -5.23 -2.18
CA PHE A 16 5.80 -4.24 -1.22
C PHE A 16 4.35 -4.52 -0.78
N ALA A 17 3.46 -4.86 -1.72
CA ALA A 17 2.07 -5.17 -1.39
C ALA A 17 1.95 -6.43 -0.51
N LEU A 18 2.79 -7.45 -0.76
CA LEU A 18 2.85 -8.66 0.05
C LEU A 18 3.41 -8.39 1.45
N ASP A 19 4.50 -7.62 1.56
CA ASP A 19 5.10 -7.27 2.86
C ASP A 19 4.11 -6.51 3.76
N VAL A 20 3.35 -5.58 3.19
CA VAL A 20 2.28 -4.86 3.90
C VAL A 20 1.20 -5.84 4.37
N LEU A 21 0.75 -6.75 3.50
CA LEU A 21 -0.27 -7.74 3.84
C LEU A 21 0.19 -8.65 4.98
N GLU A 22 1.40 -9.20 4.90
CA GLU A 22 1.94 -10.11 5.91
C GLU A 22 2.13 -9.42 7.27
N LYS A 23 2.58 -8.16 7.28
CA LYS A 23 2.84 -7.43 8.53
C LYS A 23 1.61 -6.81 9.18
N THR A 24 0.60 -6.44 8.39
CA THR A 24 -0.50 -5.58 8.87
C THR A 24 -1.89 -6.14 8.61
N GLY A 25 -2.01 -7.15 7.74
CA GLY A 25 -3.29 -7.63 7.22
C GLY A 25 -3.96 -6.68 6.22
N ILE A 26 -3.28 -5.61 5.77
CA ILE A 26 -3.82 -4.65 4.81
C ILE A 26 -3.47 -5.10 3.39
N VAL A 27 -4.47 -5.10 2.51
CA VAL A 27 -4.30 -5.43 1.10
C VAL A 27 -4.11 -4.15 0.29
N PHE A 28 -3.00 -4.06 -0.44
CA PHE A 28 -2.81 -3.09 -1.51
C PHE A 28 -2.89 -3.78 -2.88
N THR A 29 -3.30 -3.04 -3.91
CA THR A 29 -3.18 -3.57 -5.28
C THR A 29 -1.79 -3.22 -5.82
N PRO A 30 -0.96 -4.20 -6.21
CA PRO A 30 0.34 -3.92 -6.82
C PRO A 30 0.14 -3.21 -8.15
N GLY A 31 0.95 -2.20 -8.43
CA GLY A 31 0.80 -1.35 -9.60
C GLY A 31 1.10 -2.09 -10.91
N ASN A 32 1.98 -3.10 -10.91
CA ASN A 32 2.24 -3.92 -12.09
C ASN A 32 1.04 -4.75 -12.58
N ALA A 33 0.01 -4.95 -11.74
CA ALA A 33 -1.26 -5.52 -12.17
C ALA A 33 -1.98 -4.63 -13.21
N PHE A 34 -1.56 -3.36 -13.35
CA PHE A 34 -2.04 -2.41 -14.35
C PHE A 34 -1.08 -2.25 -15.55
N GLY A 35 -0.04 -3.09 -15.64
CA GLY A 35 0.99 -3.05 -16.68
C GLY A 35 2.31 -2.43 -16.21
N GLU A 36 3.32 -2.43 -17.08
CA GLU A 36 4.69 -1.99 -16.76
C GLU A 36 4.74 -0.55 -16.22
N GLY A 37 3.86 0.34 -16.70
CA GLY A 37 3.78 1.72 -16.25
C GLY A 37 3.33 1.91 -14.79
N GLY A 38 2.82 0.85 -14.15
CA GLY A 38 2.46 0.86 -12.73
C GLY A 38 3.53 0.28 -11.81
N GLU A 39 4.60 -0.29 -12.35
CA GLU A 39 5.69 -0.83 -11.54
C GLU A 39 6.34 0.26 -10.67
N GLY A 40 6.74 -0.09 -9.45
CA GLY A 40 7.21 0.86 -8.44
C GLY A 40 6.11 1.64 -7.73
N TYR A 41 4.82 1.32 -7.95
CA TYR A 41 3.70 1.93 -7.22
C TYR A 41 2.72 0.88 -6.69
N VAL A 42 1.94 1.26 -5.68
CA VAL A 42 0.73 0.54 -5.24
C VAL A 42 -0.49 1.44 -5.33
N ARG A 43 -1.65 0.83 -5.57
CA ARG A 43 -2.94 1.51 -5.58
C ARG A 43 -3.69 1.25 -4.28
N ILE A 44 -4.08 2.31 -3.60
CA ILE A 44 -4.80 2.29 -2.32
C ILE A 44 -6.23 2.76 -2.55
N SER A 45 -7.21 1.98 -2.09
CA SER A 45 -8.62 2.38 -2.10
C SER A 45 -8.91 3.28 -0.90
N LEU A 46 -9.54 4.43 -1.15
CA LEU A 46 -10.08 5.32 -0.12
C LEU A 46 -11.59 5.15 0.03
N ILE A 47 -12.14 4.01 -0.42
CA ILE A 47 -13.58 3.71 -0.40
C ILE A 47 -13.88 2.89 0.85
N ALA A 48 -13.72 3.55 2.00
CA ALA A 48 -14.02 3.01 3.32
C ALA A 48 -14.30 4.19 4.27
N ASP A 49 -14.96 3.91 5.39
CA ASP A 49 -15.20 4.92 6.42
C ASP A 49 -13.89 5.44 7.02
N CYS A 50 -13.91 6.70 7.47
CA CYS A 50 -12.71 7.36 8.04
C CYS A 50 -12.12 6.58 9.22
N ASP A 51 -12.95 5.94 10.03
CA ASP A 51 -12.48 5.13 11.17
C ASP A 51 -11.69 3.91 10.71
N LEU A 52 -12.15 3.24 9.65
CA LEU A 52 -11.45 2.07 9.09
C LEU A 52 -10.16 2.48 8.39
N LEU A 53 -10.17 3.62 7.68
CA LEU A 53 -8.95 4.20 7.10
C LEU A 53 -7.96 4.61 8.19
N GLY A 54 -8.44 5.19 9.29
CA GLY A 54 -7.62 5.54 10.46
C GLY A 54 -6.97 4.30 11.10
N GLU A 55 -7.72 3.21 11.25
CA GLU A 55 -7.19 1.93 11.73
C GLU A 55 -6.12 1.36 10.79
N ALA A 56 -6.34 1.42 9.47
CA ALA A 56 -5.34 1.00 8.49
C ALA A 56 -4.04 1.81 8.63
N LEU A 57 -4.14 3.13 8.78
CA LEU A 57 -2.99 4.01 9.01
C LEU A 57 -2.27 3.68 10.33
N ASN A 58 -3.01 3.37 11.40
CA ASN A 58 -2.42 2.97 12.68
C ASN A 58 -1.63 1.67 12.57
N ARG A 59 -2.15 0.66 11.87
CA ARG A 59 -1.43 -0.61 11.65
C ARG A 59 -0.17 -0.43 10.84
N LEU A 60 -0.22 0.36 9.76
CA LEU A 60 0.97 0.71 8.97
C LEU A 60 2.04 1.37 9.86
N LYS A 61 1.63 2.35 10.67
CA LYS A 61 2.53 3.03 11.61
C LYS A 61 3.16 2.07 12.62
N GLN A 62 2.38 1.15 13.20
CA GLN A 62 2.88 0.14 14.15
C GLN A 62 3.86 -0.84 13.51
N ALA A 63 3.66 -1.19 12.23
CA ALA A 63 4.59 -2.00 11.45
C ALA A 63 5.82 -1.21 10.95
N GLY A 64 5.96 0.06 11.31
CA GLY A 64 7.07 0.91 10.87
C GLY A 64 6.99 1.33 9.40
N ILE A 65 5.82 1.18 8.77
CA ILE A 65 5.56 1.55 7.38
C ILE A 65 4.98 2.96 7.37
N TYR A 66 5.81 3.93 6.99
CA TYR A 66 5.40 5.33 6.83
C TYR A 66 6.25 5.99 5.74
N TYR A 67 5.65 6.94 5.05
CA TYR A 67 6.38 7.79 4.10
C TYR A 67 7.01 8.96 4.88
N LYS A 68 8.28 9.26 4.59
CA LYS A 68 8.97 10.46 5.12
C LYS A 68 8.78 11.64 4.18
#